data_AF-L7IS03-F1
#
_entry.id   AF-L7IS03-F1
#
_cell.length_a   1.000
_cell.length_b   1.000
_cell.length_c   1.000
_cell.angle_alpha   90.00
_cell.angle_beta   90.00
_cell.angle_gamma   90.00
#
_symmetry.space_group_name_H-M   'P 1'
#
loop_
_entity.id
_entity.type
_entity.pdbx_description
1 polymer ?
#
loop_
_entity_poly.entity_id
_entity_poly.type
_entity_poly.pdbx_seq_one_letter_code
_entity_poly.pdbx_strand_id
1 'polypeptide(L)'
;MSTNIKESQILLAIEAIQSARITSRRAAAKAFGVPESTLRDRMNGVAPWADRRPGVQKLTKSEEDVIVQYILDLDCRGFPPQIADVAAMAGHILAARDASPAGTRWANRFVKRRTELKTRFSRAYDFQRALCEDPDALNAWFRLVANTKAKYGIHDCDIYNFDETGFMMGQICGGIVVSGSERRGRSKNVQPGNREWATAICCISGDGYDVPPFLIVKGVHHLANWYTEGGLPASWRIKTTPNGWTDNKTDLDWV
;
A
#
# COMPACT_ATOMS: atom_id res chain seq x y z
N MET A 1 4.19 -10.68 33.77
CA MET A 1 3.50 -11.37 34.89
C MET A 1 3.74 -10.72 36.26
N SER A 2 4.92 -10.16 36.55
CA SER A 2 5.22 -9.60 37.88
C SER A 2 4.48 -8.29 38.25
N THR A 3 4.01 -7.52 37.27
CA THR A 3 3.29 -6.26 37.49
C THR A 3 1.84 -6.45 37.96
N ASN A 4 1.14 -7.45 37.40
CA ASN A 4 -0.23 -7.78 37.80
C ASN A 4 -0.32 -8.30 39.24
N ILE A 5 0.68 -9.10 39.66
CA ILE A 5 0.74 -9.60 41.04
C ILE A 5 0.87 -8.44 42.03
N LYS A 6 1.72 -7.45 41.74
CA LYS A 6 1.90 -6.28 42.60
C LYS A 6 0.63 -5.42 42.72
N GLU A 7 -0.10 -5.24 41.62
CA GLU A 7 -1.35 -4.45 41.64
C GLU A 7 -2.46 -5.17 42.40
N SER A 8 -2.58 -6.50 42.26
CA SER A 8 -3.56 -7.29 43.01
C SER A 8 -3.35 -7.22 44.53
N GLN A 9 -2.10 -7.24 44.99
CA GLN A 9 -1.76 -7.11 46.42
C GLN A 9 -2.08 -5.72 46.98
N ILE A 10 -1.93 -4.67 46.16
CA ILE A 10 -2.33 -3.30 46.52
C ILE A 10 -3.84 -3.22 46.72
N LEU A 11 -4.63 -3.78 45.81
CA LEU A 11 -6.10 -3.75 45.90
C LEU A 11 -6.61 -4.52 47.14
N LEU A 12 -6.05 -5.70 47.41
CA LEU A 12 -6.37 -6.48 48.61
C LEU A 12 -6.01 -5.74 49.91
N ALA A 13 -4.90 -5.00 49.92
CA ALA A 13 -4.51 -4.18 51.06
C ALA A 13 -5.46 -3.00 51.29
N ILE A 14 -5.98 -2.38 50.23
CA ILE A 14 -6.99 -1.31 50.31
C ILE A 14 -8.31 -1.87 50.86
N GLU A 15 -8.76 -3.01 50.33
CA GLU A 15 -9.97 -3.68 50.78
C GLU A 15 -9.89 -4.09 52.26
N ALA A 16 -8.74 -4.59 52.72
CA ALA A 16 -8.51 -4.95 54.12
C ALA A 16 -8.60 -3.74 55.07
N ILE A 17 -8.21 -2.55 54.61
CA ILE A 17 -8.37 -1.29 55.37
C ILE A 17 -9.83 -0.83 55.35
N GLN A 18 -10.48 -0.85 54.19
CA GLN A 18 -11.88 -0.42 54.03
C GLN A 18 -12.87 -1.31 54.80
N SER A 19 -12.59 -2.61 54.87
CA SER A 19 -13.36 -3.60 55.65
C SER A 19 -13.03 -3.59 57.15
N ALA A 20 -12.24 -2.63 57.63
CA ALA A 20 -11.78 -2.49 59.02
C ALA A 20 -11.06 -3.72 59.60
N ARG A 21 -10.64 -4.69 58.77
CA ARG A 21 -9.85 -5.86 59.19
C ARG A 21 -8.45 -5.45 59.66
N ILE A 22 -7.91 -4.38 59.07
CA ILE A 22 -6.65 -3.78 59.48
C ILE A 22 -6.83 -2.26 59.58
N THR A 23 -6.67 -1.71 60.78
CA THR A 23 -6.88 -0.27 61.05
C THR A 23 -5.69 0.61 60.66
N SER A 24 -4.47 0.05 60.56
CA SER A 24 -3.26 0.81 60.24
C SER A 24 -2.77 0.55 58.81
N ARG A 25 -2.59 1.64 58.05
CA ARG A 25 -1.98 1.61 56.70
C ARG A 25 -0.61 0.92 56.69
N ARG A 26 0.22 1.14 57.71
CA ARG A 26 1.53 0.49 57.83
C ARG A 26 1.41 -1.01 58.10
N ALA A 27 0.40 -1.42 58.88
CA ALA A 27 0.16 -2.83 59.16
C ALA A 27 -0.35 -3.55 57.90
N ALA A 28 -1.24 -2.94 57.12
CA ALA A 28 -1.71 -3.48 55.85
C ALA A 28 -0.57 -3.57 54.82
N ALA A 29 0.24 -2.51 54.69
CA ALA A 29 1.43 -2.52 53.83
C ALA A 29 2.38 -3.69 54.16
N LYS A 30 2.63 -3.93 55.46
CA LYS A 30 3.46 -5.05 55.92
C LYS A 30 2.81 -6.42 55.68
N ALA A 31 1.51 -6.55 55.93
CA ALA A 31 0.77 -7.81 55.78
C ALA A 31 0.70 -8.28 54.31
N PHE A 32 0.56 -7.34 53.38
CA PHE A 32 0.43 -7.62 51.96
C PHE A 32 1.75 -7.46 51.17
N GLY A 33 2.87 -7.13 51.85
CA GLY A 33 4.18 -7.02 51.21
C GLY A 33 4.33 -5.84 50.23
N VAL A 34 3.58 -4.76 50.45
CA VAL A 34 3.51 -3.59 49.58
C VAL A 34 4.17 -2.38 50.26
N PRO A 35 4.93 -1.52 49.56
CA PRO A 35 5.40 -0.25 50.12
C PRO A 35 4.23 0.63 50.58
N GLU A 36 4.32 1.16 51.80
CA GLU A 36 3.26 2.01 52.38
C GLU A 36 3.00 3.27 51.54
N SER A 37 4.05 3.85 50.95
CA SER A 37 3.94 4.99 50.04
C SER A 37 3.07 4.67 48.83
N THR A 38 3.26 3.51 48.21
CA THR A 38 2.46 3.07 47.05
C THR A 38 1.01 2.80 47.43
N LEU A 39 0.77 2.18 48.60
CA LEU A 39 -0.58 1.97 49.12
C LEU A 39 -1.30 3.29 49.40
N ARG A 40 -0.61 4.26 50.02
CA ARG A 40 -1.13 5.60 50.28
C ARG A 40 -1.48 6.34 49.00
N ASP A 41 -0.60 6.33 48.01
CA ASP A 41 -0.82 7.01 46.73
C ASP A 41 -2.04 6.42 46.00
N ARG A 42 -2.21 5.10 46.08
CA ARG A 42 -3.38 4.39 45.53
C ARG A 42 -4.68 4.72 46.25
N MET A 43 -4.68 4.76 47.58
CA MET A 43 -5.83 5.21 48.37
C MET A 43 -6.20 6.67 48.07
N ASN A 44 -5.22 7.50 47.70
CA ASN A 44 -5.43 8.89 47.26
C ASN A 44 -5.85 9.01 45.78
N GLY A 45 -6.18 7.90 45.10
CA GLY A 45 -6.70 7.90 43.73
C GLY A 45 -5.64 7.97 42.63
N VAL A 46 -4.36 7.77 42.94
CA VAL A 46 -3.32 7.71 41.90
C VAL A 46 -3.45 6.38 41.14
N ALA A 47 -3.77 6.46 39.85
CA ALA A 47 -3.89 5.29 38.98
C ALA A 47 -2.55 4.56 38.73
N PRO A 48 -2.58 3.26 38.37
CA PRO A 48 -1.37 2.51 38.04
C PRO A 48 -0.51 3.14 36.97
N TRP A 49 0.81 2.91 37.05
CA TRP A 49 1.70 3.40 36.01
C TRP A 49 1.32 2.83 34.63
N ALA A 50 0.86 1.58 34.59
CA ALA A 50 0.34 0.93 33.39
C ALA A 50 -0.92 1.63 32.84
N ASP A 51 -1.74 2.21 33.71
CA ASP A 51 -2.99 2.90 33.35
C ASP A 51 -2.82 4.42 33.28
N ARG A 52 -1.65 4.93 33.66
CA ARG A 52 -1.32 6.35 33.56
C ARG A 52 -1.24 6.69 32.09
N ARG A 53 -2.16 7.57 31.66
CA ARG A 53 -2.10 8.17 30.33
C ARG A 53 -0.72 8.81 30.15
N PRO A 54 0.03 8.47 29.10
CA PRO A 54 1.16 9.31 28.73
C PRO A 54 0.58 10.68 28.38
N GLY A 55 0.89 11.72 29.17
CA GLY A 55 0.40 13.09 28.99
C GLY A 55 0.81 13.77 27.67
N VAL A 56 1.33 12.99 26.71
CA VAL A 56 1.88 13.41 25.42
C VAL A 56 0.88 13.18 24.28
N GLN A 57 -0.16 12.37 24.47
CA GLN A 57 -1.17 12.10 23.43
C GLN A 57 -2.37 13.02 23.57
N LYS A 58 -2.63 13.82 22.52
CA LYS A 58 -3.74 14.78 22.46
C LYS A 58 -5.11 14.11 22.27
N LEU A 59 -5.13 12.96 21.61
CA LEU A 59 -6.33 12.16 21.39
C LEU A 59 -6.36 10.97 22.36
N THR A 60 -7.56 10.59 22.74
CA THR A 60 -7.84 9.37 23.51
C THR A 60 -7.75 8.15 22.61
N LYS A 61 -7.56 6.98 23.23
CA LYS A 61 -7.50 5.71 22.49
C LYS A 61 -8.77 5.48 21.65
N SER A 62 -9.94 5.76 22.20
CA SER A 62 -11.23 5.63 21.52
C SER A 62 -11.36 6.57 20.32
N GLU A 63 -10.93 7.84 20.45
CA GLU A 63 -10.94 8.78 19.32
C GLU A 63 -9.99 8.32 18.21
N GLU A 64 -8.80 7.83 18.59
CA GLU A 64 -7.88 7.25 17.63
C GLU A 64 -8.46 6.00 16.95
N ASP A 65 -9.17 5.15 17.69
CA ASP A 65 -9.80 3.94 17.14
C ASP A 65 -10.92 4.30 16.13
N VAL A 66 -11.67 5.38 16.36
CA VAL A 66 -12.66 5.90 15.39
C VAL A 66 -11.97 6.38 14.11
N ILE A 67 -10.83 7.08 14.22
CA ILE A 67 -10.05 7.49 13.04
C ILE A 67 -9.55 6.26 12.27
N VAL A 68 -9.07 5.22 12.96
CA VAL A 68 -8.64 3.97 12.31
C VAL A 68 -9.80 3.33 11.53
N GLN A 69 -10.96 3.16 12.18
CA GLN A 69 -12.14 2.57 11.53
C GLN A 69 -12.58 3.36 10.30
N TYR A 70 -12.58 4.68 10.39
CA TYR A 70 -12.96 5.53 9.26
C TYR A 70 -11.96 5.46 8.10
N ILE A 71 -10.65 5.37 8.39
CA ILE A 71 -9.63 5.17 7.35
C ILE A 71 -9.84 3.82 6.63
N LEU A 72 -10.16 2.76 7.37
CA LEU A 72 -10.38 1.44 6.79
C LEU A 72 -11.66 1.36 5.93
N ASP A 73 -12.74 2.06 6.34
CA ASP A 73 -13.96 2.19 5.52
C ASP A 73 -13.69 2.96 4.21
N LEU A 74 -12.93 4.05 4.30
CA LEU A 74 -12.56 4.81 3.11
C LEU A 74 -11.67 4.00 2.16
N ASP A 75 -10.71 3.23 2.69
CA ASP A 75 -9.84 2.35 1.90
C ASP A 75 -10.63 1.24 1.19
N CYS A 76 -11.58 0.59 1.89
CA CYS A 76 -12.37 -0.49 1.29
C CYS A 76 -13.29 -0.01 0.17
N ARG A 77 -13.64 1.28 0.17
CA ARG A 77 -14.44 1.94 -0.88
C ARG A 77 -13.59 2.51 -2.02
N GLY A 78 -12.26 2.36 -1.97
CA GLY A 78 -11.34 2.87 -2.99
C GLY A 78 -10.98 4.34 -2.85
N PHE A 79 -11.24 4.95 -1.68
CA PHE A 79 -10.94 6.36 -1.39
C PHE A 79 -9.96 6.51 -0.21
N PRO A 80 -8.78 5.87 -0.22
CA PRO A 80 -7.85 5.95 0.89
C PRO A 80 -7.43 7.41 1.17
N PRO A 81 -7.56 7.90 2.42
CA PRO A 81 -7.27 9.29 2.76
C PRO A 81 -5.77 9.57 2.70
N GLN A 82 -5.42 10.81 2.35
CA GLN A 82 -4.03 11.27 2.44
C GLN A 82 -3.64 11.55 3.89
N ILE A 83 -2.33 11.65 4.16
CA ILE A 83 -1.80 12.00 5.50
C ILE A 83 -2.37 13.35 5.98
N ALA A 84 -2.61 14.29 5.06
CA ALA A 84 -3.22 15.58 5.36
C ALA A 84 -4.67 15.43 5.84
N ASP A 85 -5.46 14.57 5.19
CA ASP A 85 -6.84 14.29 5.56
C ASP A 85 -6.91 13.62 6.95
N VAL A 86 -6.00 12.69 7.23
CA VAL A 86 -5.88 12.07 8.57
C VAL A 86 -5.55 13.12 9.65
N ALA A 87 -4.70 14.09 9.33
CA ALA A 87 -4.42 15.21 10.23
C ALA A 87 -5.66 16.11 10.42
N ALA A 88 -6.44 16.34 9.36
CA ALA A 88 -7.69 17.10 9.43
C ALA A 88 -8.75 16.39 10.28
N MET A 89 -8.93 15.07 10.13
CA MET A 89 -9.83 14.26 10.96
C MET A 89 -9.53 14.41 12.46
N ALA A 90 -8.25 14.30 12.83
CA ALA A 90 -7.79 14.56 14.19
C ALA A 90 -8.01 16.02 14.63
N GLY A 91 -7.81 16.97 13.71
CA GLY A 91 -8.10 18.38 13.93
C GLY A 91 -9.57 18.63 14.25
N HIS A 92 -10.51 17.99 13.54
CA HIS A 92 -11.94 18.12 13.79
C HIS A 92 -12.34 17.61 15.17
N ILE A 93 -11.81 16.46 15.60
CA ILE A 93 -12.08 15.92 16.94
C ILE A 93 -11.53 16.84 18.03
N LEU A 94 -10.32 17.38 17.85
CA LEU A 94 -9.72 18.31 18.82
C LEU A 94 -10.47 19.64 18.88
N ALA A 95 -10.89 20.19 17.74
CA ALA A 95 -11.67 21.40 17.66
C ALA A 95 -13.03 21.25 18.37
N ALA A 96 -13.70 20.10 18.22
CA ALA A 96 -14.94 19.80 18.92
C ALA A 96 -14.78 19.73 20.46
N ARG A 97 -13.55 19.66 20.97
CA ARG A 97 -13.20 19.64 22.39
C ARG A 97 -12.54 20.94 22.88
N ASP A 98 -12.54 21.99 22.05
CA ASP A 98 -11.80 23.23 22.31
C ASP A 98 -10.31 23.00 22.66
N ALA A 99 -9.72 21.94 22.09
CA ALA A 99 -8.34 21.55 22.34
C ALA A 99 -7.39 22.08 21.26
N SER A 100 -6.12 22.32 21.63
CA SER A 100 -5.13 22.83 20.67
C SER A 100 -4.84 21.82 19.55
N PRO A 101 -4.68 22.26 18.29
CA PRO A 101 -4.50 21.40 17.12
C PRO A 101 -3.36 20.38 17.24
N ALA A 102 -3.50 19.24 16.59
CA ALA A 102 -2.43 18.25 16.49
C ALA A 102 -1.19 18.85 15.78
N GLY A 103 0.01 18.49 16.24
CA GLY A 103 1.24 18.97 15.62
C GLY A 103 1.43 18.38 14.21
N THR A 104 2.22 19.05 13.35
CA THR A 104 2.42 18.67 11.94
C THR A 104 2.93 17.23 11.73
N ARG A 105 3.65 16.68 12.72
CA ARG A 105 4.18 15.31 12.68
C ARG A 105 3.22 14.26 13.25
N TRP A 106 2.05 14.67 13.76
CA TRP A 106 1.13 13.78 14.46
C TRP A 106 0.61 12.66 13.55
N ALA A 107 0.06 12.98 12.36
CA ALA A 107 -0.52 11.98 11.47
C ALA A 107 0.51 10.93 11.02
N ASN A 108 1.73 11.35 10.68
CA ASN A 108 2.83 10.44 10.36
C ASN A 108 3.21 9.52 11.54
N ARG A 109 3.22 10.05 12.77
CA ARG A 109 3.50 9.24 13.98
C ARG A 109 2.33 8.33 14.36
N PHE A 110 1.10 8.76 14.11
CA PHE A 110 -0.11 7.98 14.32
C PHE A 110 -0.12 6.74 13.42
N VAL A 111 0.07 6.92 12.11
CA VAL A 111 0.16 5.81 11.15
C VAL A 111 1.32 4.87 11.50
N LYS A 112 2.48 5.38 11.90
CA LYS A 112 3.61 4.53 12.33
C LYS A 112 3.34 3.73 13.61
N ARG A 113 2.48 4.23 14.50
CA ARG A 113 2.18 3.60 15.79
C ARG A 113 1.07 2.54 15.68
N ARG A 114 0.09 2.77 14.80
CA ARG A 114 -1.02 1.84 14.55
C ARG A 114 -0.61 0.83 13.50
N THR A 115 -0.33 -0.41 13.91
CA THR A 115 0.11 -1.50 13.03
C THR A 115 -0.93 -1.89 11.98
N GLU A 116 -2.19 -1.50 12.20
CA GLU A 116 -3.32 -1.66 11.28
C GLU A 116 -3.21 -0.75 10.05
N LEU A 117 -2.43 0.33 10.14
CA LEU A 117 -2.31 1.34 9.09
C LEU A 117 -0.93 1.31 8.44
N LYS A 118 -0.88 1.53 7.12
CA LYS A 118 0.38 1.64 6.39
C LYS A 118 0.26 2.63 5.23
N THR A 119 1.26 3.48 5.07
CA THR A 119 1.33 4.37 3.91
C THR A 119 1.79 3.59 2.68
N ARG A 120 1.04 3.69 1.58
CA ARG A 120 1.36 3.08 0.28
C ARG A 120 1.18 4.12 -0.81
N PHE A 121 1.85 3.92 -1.96
CA PHE A 121 1.54 4.68 -3.17
C PHE A 121 0.21 4.18 -3.73
N SER A 122 -0.72 5.10 -3.98
CA SER A 122 -1.95 4.77 -4.69
C SER A 122 -1.66 4.58 -6.17
N ARG A 123 -2.38 3.66 -6.81
CA ARG A 123 -2.40 3.52 -8.27
C ARG A 123 -3.69 4.15 -8.77
N ALA A 124 -3.62 4.94 -9.84
CA ALA A 124 -4.81 5.37 -10.55
C ALA A 124 -5.51 4.12 -11.09
N TYR A 125 -6.77 3.95 -10.71
CA TYR A 125 -7.61 2.86 -11.17
C TYR A 125 -8.71 3.45 -12.04
N ASP A 126 -8.92 2.85 -13.21
CA ASP A 126 -9.88 3.37 -14.16
C ASP A 126 -11.31 3.12 -13.66
N PHE A 127 -12.14 4.16 -13.69
CA PHE A 127 -13.50 4.10 -13.16
C PHE A 127 -14.39 3.14 -13.95
N GLN A 128 -14.22 3.06 -15.28
CA GLN A 128 -14.99 2.13 -16.10
C GLN A 128 -14.59 0.69 -15.79
N ARG A 129 -13.29 0.43 -15.54
CA ARG A 129 -12.83 -0.89 -15.05
C ARG A 129 -13.50 -1.26 -13.73
N ALA A 130 -13.56 -0.33 -12.78
CA ALA A 130 -14.23 -0.57 -11.50
C ALA A 130 -15.73 -0.88 -11.64
N LEU A 131 -16.42 -0.24 -12.60
CA LEU A 131 -17.83 -0.54 -12.89
C LEU A 131 -18.04 -1.92 -13.54
N CYS A 132 -17.05 -2.41 -14.29
CA CYS A 132 -17.11 -3.71 -14.96
C CYS A 132 -16.71 -4.88 -14.05
N GLU A 133 -16.17 -4.63 -12.86
CA GLU A 133 -15.80 -5.65 -11.87
C GLU A 133 -16.98 -6.04 -10.97
N ASP A 134 -18.09 -6.43 -11.58
CA ASP A 134 -19.15 -7.12 -10.84
C ASP A 134 -18.67 -8.54 -10.48
N PRO A 135 -18.51 -8.87 -9.19
CA PRO A 135 -18.04 -10.20 -8.77
C PRO A 135 -18.90 -11.32 -9.34
N ASP A 136 -20.21 -11.12 -9.49
CA ASP A 136 -21.10 -12.16 -10.00
C ASP A 136 -20.89 -12.37 -11.51
N ALA A 137 -20.76 -11.29 -12.28
CA ALA A 137 -20.45 -11.36 -13.70
C ALA A 137 -19.07 -12.00 -13.96
N LEU A 138 -18.05 -11.61 -13.18
CA LEU A 138 -16.71 -12.19 -13.27
C LEU A 138 -16.74 -13.68 -12.93
N ASN A 139 -17.38 -14.06 -11.83
CA ASN A 139 -17.50 -15.46 -11.42
C ASN A 139 -18.25 -16.30 -12.47
N ALA A 140 -19.32 -15.76 -13.05
CA ALA A 140 -20.06 -16.42 -14.12
C ALA A 140 -19.18 -16.63 -15.36
N TRP A 141 -18.41 -15.61 -15.76
CA TRP A 141 -17.47 -15.71 -16.88
C TRP A 141 -16.38 -16.75 -16.64
N PHE A 142 -15.71 -16.74 -15.48
CA PHE A 142 -14.66 -17.72 -15.16
C PHE A 142 -15.21 -19.15 -15.12
N ARG A 143 -16.42 -19.35 -14.58
CA ARG A 143 -17.10 -20.66 -14.61
C ARG A 143 -17.38 -21.11 -16.04
N LEU A 144 -17.85 -20.21 -16.90
CA LEU A 144 -18.09 -20.52 -18.31
C LEU A 144 -16.79 -20.92 -19.03
N VAL A 145 -15.70 -20.18 -18.82
CA VAL A 145 -14.38 -20.50 -19.38
C VAL A 145 -13.91 -21.87 -18.90
N ALA A 146 -13.97 -22.14 -17.59
CA ALA A 146 -13.56 -23.43 -17.03
C ALA A 146 -14.38 -24.60 -17.60
N ASN A 147 -15.70 -24.46 -17.69
CA ASN A 147 -16.58 -25.47 -18.26
C ASN A 147 -16.31 -25.69 -19.76
N THR A 148 -16.00 -24.62 -20.50
CA THR A 148 -15.67 -24.70 -21.92
C THR A 148 -14.35 -25.41 -22.14
N LYS A 149 -13.31 -25.09 -21.35
CA LYS A 149 -12.03 -25.80 -21.36
C LYS A 149 -12.22 -27.30 -21.10
N ALA A 150 -13.00 -27.64 -20.07
CA ALA A 150 -13.29 -29.03 -19.74
C ALA A 150 -14.09 -29.75 -20.84
N LYS A 151 -15.08 -29.08 -21.45
CA LYS A 151 -15.93 -29.67 -22.51
C LYS A 151 -15.15 -30.02 -23.78
N TYR A 152 -14.23 -29.14 -24.19
CA TYR A 152 -13.48 -29.29 -25.44
C TYR A 152 -12.06 -29.83 -25.25
N GLY A 153 -11.65 -30.10 -24.01
CA GLY A 153 -10.30 -30.60 -23.72
C GLY A 153 -9.19 -29.58 -24.04
N ILE A 154 -9.46 -28.29 -23.83
CA ILE A 154 -8.50 -27.21 -24.09
C ILE A 154 -7.53 -27.14 -22.90
N HIS A 155 -6.25 -27.36 -23.18
CA HIS A 155 -5.19 -27.31 -22.18
C HIS A 155 -4.63 -25.89 -22.06
N ASP A 156 -3.84 -25.63 -21.00
CA ASP A 156 -3.21 -24.31 -20.82
C ASP A 156 -2.21 -23.97 -21.94
N CYS A 157 -1.59 -25.00 -22.54
CA CYS A 157 -0.73 -24.83 -23.72
C CYS A 157 -1.48 -24.37 -24.98
N ASP A 158 -2.81 -24.55 -25.03
CA ASP A 158 -3.63 -24.16 -26.17
C ASP A 158 -4.20 -22.73 -26.01
N ILE A 159 -3.95 -22.09 -24.87
CA ILE A 159 -4.45 -20.75 -24.54
C ILE A 159 -3.30 -19.78 -24.62
N TYR A 160 -3.43 -18.78 -25.48
CA TYR A 160 -2.42 -17.76 -25.68
C TYR A 160 -2.99 -16.39 -25.32
N ASN A 161 -2.24 -15.64 -24.52
CA ASN A 161 -2.52 -14.23 -24.27
C ASN A 161 -1.60 -13.38 -25.13
N PHE A 162 -2.21 -12.55 -25.98
CA PHE A 162 -1.55 -11.63 -26.89
C PHE A 162 -1.78 -10.20 -26.41
N ASP A 163 -0.74 -9.39 -26.37
CA ASP A 163 -0.86 -7.96 -26.10
C ASP A 163 0.18 -7.14 -26.86
N GLU A 164 -0.16 -5.89 -27.13
CA GLU A 164 0.67 -4.91 -27.82
C GLU A 164 1.23 -3.89 -26.82
N THR A 165 2.54 -3.67 -26.87
CA THR A 165 3.20 -2.63 -26.08
C THR A 165 3.96 -1.66 -26.98
N GLY A 166 3.62 -0.38 -26.87
CA GLY A 166 4.33 0.71 -27.52
C GLY A 166 5.48 1.24 -26.66
N PHE A 167 6.64 1.42 -27.28
CA PHE A 167 7.85 2.03 -26.74
C PHE A 167 8.10 3.35 -27.46
N MET A 168 7.99 4.46 -26.73
CA MET A 168 8.39 5.77 -27.26
C MET A 168 9.90 5.95 -27.13
N MET A 169 10.59 5.98 -28.26
CA MET A 169 12.02 6.25 -28.33
C MET A 169 12.31 7.68 -27.87
N GLY A 170 13.41 7.86 -27.14
CA GLY A 170 13.81 9.18 -26.67
C GLY A 170 12.97 9.76 -25.52
N GLN A 171 12.00 9.04 -24.95
CA GLN A 171 11.28 9.49 -23.76
C GLN A 171 12.08 9.22 -22.49
N ILE A 172 12.64 10.26 -21.88
CA ILE A 172 13.32 10.17 -20.58
C ILE A 172 12.30 10.45 -19.47
N CYS A 173 12.04 9.45 -18.63
CA CYS A 173 11.26 9.64 -17.40
C CYS A 173 12.11 10.31 -16.31
N GLY A 174 11.46 11.08 -15.45
CA GLY A 174 12.10 11.63 -14.25
C GLY A 174 12.54 10.50 -13.32
N GLY A 175 13.76 10.58 -12.82
CA GLY A 175 14.33 9.62 -11.86
C GLY A 175 15.14 10.33 -10.78
N ILE A 176 15.49 9.58 -9.73
CA ILE A 176 16.47 10.07 -8.75
C ILE A 176 17.83 10.07 -9.44
N VAL A 177 18.43 11.25 -9.56
CA VAL A 177 19.74 11.43 -10.18
C VAL A 177 20.72 11.97 -9.15
N VAL A 178 21.97 11.54 -9.24
CA VAL A 178 23.07 12.14 -8.49
C VAL A 178 23.43 13.44 -9.19
N SER A 179 23.37 14.56 -8.47
CA SER A 179 23.75 15.87 -9.00
C SER A 179 24.55 16.69 -8.00
N GLY A 180 25.32 17.66 -8.49
CA GLY A 180 26.15 18.52 -7.65
C GLY A 180 25.34 19.21 -6.55
N SER A 181 25.91 19.23 -5.34
CA SER A 181 25.28 19.75 -4.11
C SER A 181 24.89 21.23 -4.19
N GLU A 182 25.60 22.01 -5.01
CA GLU A 182 25.36 23.44 -5.17
C GLU A 182 24.26 23.78 -6.20
N ARG A 183 23.77 22.77 -6.94
CA ARG A 183 22.79 23.00 -8.00
C ARG A 183 21.44 23.37 -7.40
N ARG A 184 20.96 24.58 -7.69
CA ARG A 184 19.60 25.01 -7.33
C ARG A 184 18.60 24.44 -8.33
N GLY A 185 17.61 23.70 -7.82
CA GLY A 185 16.51 23.13 -8.60
C GLY A 185 16.75 21.70 -9.07
N ARG A 186 15.75 21.12 -9.76
CA ARG A 186 15.82 19.75 -10.28
C ARG A 186 16.81 19.66 -11.44
N SER A 187 17.67 18.66 -11.42
CA SER A 187 18.56 18.35 -12.54
C SER A 187 17.75 17.95 -13.77
N LYS A 188 18.24 18.35 -14.95
CA LYS A 188 17.58 18.12 -16.24
C LYS A 188 18.36 17.08 -17.03
N ASN A 189 17.67 16.06 -17.52
CA ASN A 189 18.18 15.18 -18.56
C ASN A 189 17.80 15.76 -19.93
N VAL A 190 18.74 15.79 -20.87
CA VAL A 190 18.47 16.30 -22.22
C VAL A 190 17.73 15.22 -22.98
N GLN A 191 16.49 15.51 -23.36
CA GLN A 191 15.67 14.60 -24.13
C GLN A 191 16.08 14.66 -25.61
N PRO A 192 16.42 13.54 -26.25
CA PRO A 192 16.54 13.49 -27.70
C PRO A 192 15.21 13.92 -28.33
N GLY A 193 15.26 14.78 -29.36
CA GLY A 193 14.04 15.25 -30.04
C GLY A 193 13.28 14.16 -30.81
N ASN A 194 13.87 12.97 -30.96
CA ASN A 194 13.19 11.82 -31.56
C ASN A 194 12.12 11.29 -30.59
N ARG A 195 10.89 11.14 -31.09
CA ARG A 195 9.72 10.59 -30.38
C ARG A 195 9.04 9.49 -31.21
N GLU A 196 9.82 8.82 -32.04
CA GLU A 196 9.33 7.68 -32.80
C GLU A 196 8.88 6.56 -31.86
N TRP A 197 7.87 5.83 -32.32
CA TRP A 197 7.35 4.68 -31.61
C TRP A 197 7.92 3.41 -32.24
N ALA A 198 8.32 2.48 -31.38
CA ALA A 198 8.50 1.08 -31.71
C ALA A 198 7.44 0.29 -30.96
N THR A 199 6.86 -0.69 -31.60
CA THR A 199 5.77 -1.49 -31.04
C THR A 199 6.24 -2.92 -30.94
N ALA A 200 6.01 -3.56 -29.81
CA ALA A 200 6.24 -4.99 -29.65
C ALA A 200 4.90 -5.67 -29.43
N ILE A 201 4.68 -6.69 -30.25
CA ILE A 201 3.66 -7.70 -30.03
C ILE A 201 4.34 -8.83 -29.25
N CYS A 202 3.77 -9.15 -28.09
CA CYS A 202 4.24 -10.25 -27.26
C CYS A 202 3.09 -11.23 -27.02
N CYS A 203 3.42 -12.51 -26.98
CA CYS A 203 2.43 -13.55 -26.75
C CYS A 203 3.01 -14.66 -25.88
N ILE A 204 2.24 -15.05 -24.87
CA ILE A 204 2.60 -16.12 -23.95
C ILE A 204 1.47 -17.11 -23.84
N SER A 205 1.78 -18.39 -23.82
CA SER A 205 0.80 -19.44 -23.55
C SER A 205 0.48 -19.55 -22.06
N GLY A 206 -0.61 -20.23 -21.73
CA GLY A 206 -1.01 -20.52 -20.36
C GLY A 206 -0.03 -21.44 -19.60
N ASP A 207 0.76 -22.25 -20.32
CA ASP A 207 1.83 -23.08 -19.74
C ASP A 207 3.21 -22.38 -19.71
N GLY A 208 3.29 -21.12 -20.14
CA GLY A 208 4.48 -20.27 -20.01
C GLY A 208 5.45 -20.31 -21.19
N TYR A 209 5.05 -20.89 -22.32
CA TYR A 209 5.79 -20.78 -23.57
C TYR A 209 5.71 -19.36 -24.12
N ASP A 210 6.87 -18.73 -24.27
CA ASP A 210 7.03 -17.39 -24.84
C ASP A 210 7.17 -17.49 -26.36
N VAL A 211 6.19 -16.95 -27.09
CA VAL A 211 6.24 -16.85 -28.55
C VAL A 211 7.19 -15.70 -28.89
N PRO A 212 8.19 -15.90 -29.77
CA PRO A 212 9.12 -14.85 -30.14
C PRO A 212 8.39 -13.55 -30.51
N PRO A 213 8.77 -12.40 -29.92
CA PRO A 213 8.06 -11.16 -30.11
C PRO A 213 8.18 -10.68 -31.56
N PHE A 214 7.13 -9.96 -31.98
CA PHE A 214 7.07 -9.33 -33.28
C PHE A 214 7.20 -7.82 -33.11
N LEU A 215 8.34 -7.31 -33.58
CA LEU A 215 8.71 -5.91 -33.44
C LEU A 215 8.30 -5.14 -34.68
N ILE A 216 7.61 -4.03 -34.47
CA ILE A 216 7.22 -3.11 -35.51
C ILE A 216 7.94 -1.80 -35.26
N VAL A 217 8.73 -1.36 -36.24
CA VAL A 217 9.46 -0.09 -36.17
C VAL A 217 8.95 0.83 -37.28
N LYS A 218 8.81 2.11 -36.96
CA LYS A 218 8.46 3.10 -37.97
C LYS A 218 9.53 3.19 -39.04
N GLY A 219 9.15 3.01 -40.30
CA GLY A 219 10.05 3.14 -41.44
C GLY A 219 9.48 2.57 -42.74
N VAL A 220 10.04 3.01 -43.88
CA VAL A 220 9.70 2.47 -45.21
C VAL A 220 10.72 1.41 -45.64
N HIS A 221 12.01 1.69 -45.43
CA HIS A 221 13.11 0.75 -45.70
C HIS A 221 14.17 0.89 -44.61
N HIS A 222 14.44 -0.20 -43.90
CA HIS A 222 15.57 -0.28 -42.97
C HIS A 222 16.65 -1.20 -43.55
N LEU A 223 17.91 -0.95 -43.21
CA LEU A 223 19.02 -1.81 -43.60
C LEU A 223 19.00 -3.08 -42.75
N ALA A 224 19.08 -4.25 -43.38
CA ALA A 224 19.00 -5.55 -42.69
C ALA A 224 20.12 -5.73 -41.64
N ASN A 225 21.29 -5.12 -41.86
CA ASN A 225 22.43 -5.18 -40.95
C ASN A 225 22.13 -4.61 -39.55
N TRP A 226 21.19 -3.67 -39.43
CA TRP A 226 20.77 -3.10 -38.15
C TRP A 226 20.18 -4.16 -37.20
N TYR A 227 19.65 -5.24 -37.76
CA TYR A 227 19.02 -6.31 -36.99
C TYR A 227 19.91 -7.54 -36.87
N THR A 228 20.67 -7.87 -37.92
CA THR A 228 21.53 -9.06 -37.93
C THR A 228 22.81 -8.87 -37.12
N GLU A 229 23.33 -7.63 -37.01
CA GLU A 229 24.53 -7.32 -36.23
C GLU A 229 24.20 -6.71 -34.85
N GLY A 230 22.92 -6.39 -34.60
CA GLY A 230 22.45 -5.74 -33.38
C GLY A 230 22.26 -6.65 -32.17
N GLY A 231 22.60 -7.94 -32.27
CA GLY A 231 22.47 -8.92 -31.17
C GLY A 231 21.04 -9.38 -30.88
N LEU A 232 20.10 -9.15 -31.79
CA LEU A 232 18.72 -9.64 -31.64
C LEU A 232 18.64 -11.15 -31.93
N PRO A 233 17.84 -11.92 -31.17
CA PRO A 233 17.67 -13.34 -31.44
C PRO A 233 17.09 -13.58 -32.84
N ALA A 234 17.62 -14.56 -33.56
CA ALA A 234 17.17 -14.89 -34.93
C ALA A 234 15.70 -15.35 -35.02
N SER A 235 15.12 -15.78 -33.90
CA SER A 235 13.71 -16.17 -33.80
C SER A 235 12.77 -14.96 -33.81
N TRP A 236 13.26 -13.77 -33.47
CA TRP A 236 12.44 -12.57 -33.42
C TRP A 236 12.12 -12.10 -34.83
N ARG A 237 10.94 -11.54 -35.01
CA ARG A 237 10.48 -11.01 -36.29
C ARG A 237 10.40 -9.51 -36.19
N ILE A 238 10.87 -8.83 -37.23
CA ILE A 238 10.89 -7.36 -37.29
C ILE A 238 10.27 -6.95 -38.60
N LYS A 239 9.26 -6.08 -38.53
CA LYS A 239 8.62 -5.49 -39.69
C LYS A 239 8.64 -3.97 -39.58
N THR A 240 8.78 -3.31 -40.72
CA THR A 240 8.71 -1.85 -40.80
C THR A 240 7.34 -1.44 -41.32
N THR A 241 6.69 -0.52 -40.62
CA THR A 241 5.46 0.12 -41.12
C THR A 241 5.66 1.64 -41.19
N PRO A 242 5.04 2.35 -42.15
CA PRO A 242 5.26 3.80 -42.30
C PRO A 242 4.90 4.62 -41.05
N ASN A 243 3.96 4.11 -40.24
CA ASN A 243 3.43 4.75 -39.06
C ASN A 243 3.94 4.12 -37.74
N GLY A 244 4.58 2.95 -37.78
CA GLY A 244 5.04 2.23 -36.58
C GLY A 244 3.93 1.48 -35.83
N TRP A 245 2.76 1.32 -36.46
CA TRP A 245 1.61 0.62 -35.87
C TRP A 245 1.34 -0.71 -36.57
N THR A 246 0.62 -1.57 -35.87
CA THR A 246 -0.02 -2.79 -36.36
C THR A 246 -1.11 -2.47 -37.38
N ASP A 247 -1.25 -3.35 -38.37
CA ASP A 247 -2.39 -3.39 -39.28
C ASP A 247 -2.79 -4.86 -39.51
N ASN A 248 -4.01 -5.09 -39.99
CA ASN A 248 -4.52 -6.47 -40.16
C ASN A 248 -3.60 -7.37 -41.02
N LYS A 249 -2.82 -6.78 -41.93
CA LYS A 249 -1.87 -7.51 -42.78
C LYS A 249 -0.60 -7.87 -42.01
N THR A 250 -0.15 -6.98 -41.13
CA THR A 250 1.03 -7.15 -40.27
C THR A 250 0.77 -8.14 -39.15
N ASP A 251 -0.44 -8.16 -38.62
CA ASP A 251 -0.84 -9.15 -37.61
C ASP A 251 -0.92 -10.55 -38.21
N LEU A 252 -1.37 -10.68 -39.46
CA LEU A 252 -1.38 -11.95 -40.19
C LEU A 252 0.02 -12.50 -40.49
N ASP A 253 1.02 -11.64 -40.70
CA ASP A 253 2.40 -12.07 -40.94
C ASP A 253 3.06 -12.65 -39.67
N TRP A 254 2.46 -12.42 -38.51
CA TRP A 254 2.96 -12.93 -37.23
C TRP A 254 2.44 -14.33 -36.87
N VAL A 255 1.23 -14.68 -37.33
CA VAL A 255 0.57 -15.99 -37.10
C VAL A 255 1.05 -17.05 -38.10
#